data_AF-A0A9P5WJG5-F1
#
_entry.id   AF-A0A9P5WJG5-F1
#
_cell.length_a   1.000
_cell.length_b   1.000
_cell.length_c   1.000
_cell.angle_alpha   90.00
_cell.angle_beta   90.00
_cell.angle_gamma   90.00
#
_symmetry.space_group_name_H-M   'P 1'
#
loop_
_entity.id
_entity.type
_entity.pdbx_description
1 polymer ?
#
loop_
_entity_poly.entity_id
_entity_poly.type
_entity_poly.pdbx_seq_one_letter_code
_entity_poly.pdbx_strand_id
1 'polypeptide(L)'
;MKDTNLKSINSAFEKYYKQRYDLNVAMFNGSAAFAKILNGQKIMERLMRRLVLNVISRWAFKSQIRKEISYRPQVAWLPLTKNRGNGPVLPQDF
;
A
#
# COMPACT_ATOMS: atom_id res chain seq x y z
N MET A 1 -13.49 -15.83 11.16
CA MET A 1 -12.68 -16.96 11.68
C MET A 1 -13.63 -17.95 12.34
N LYS A 2 -13.63 -19.22 11.92
CA LYS A 2 -14.64 -20.21 12.37
C LYS A 2 -14.29 -20.91 13.69
N ASP A 3 -13.06 -20.71 14.17
CA ASP A 3 -12.50 -21.36 15.36
C ASP A 3 -11.76 -20.32 16.20
N THR A 4 -11.94 -20.38 17.52
CA THR A 4 -11.33 -19.49 18.53
C THR A 4 -10.10 -20.11 19.21
N ASN A 5 -9.66 -21.29 18.76
CA ASN A 5 -8.43 -21.90 19.25
C ASN A 5 -7.22 -20.98 19.02
N LEU A 6 -6.39 -20.81 20.05
CA LEU A 6 -5.17 -20.01 20.02
C LEU A 6 -4.23 -20.41 18.87
N LYS A 7 -4.12 -21.71 18.56
CA LYS A 7 -3.28 -22.21 17.46
C LYS A 7 -3.78 -21.70 16.11
N SER A 8 -5.10 -21.71 15.90
CA SER A 8 -5.74 -21.21 14.70
C SER A 8 -5.54 -19.69 14.58
N ILE A 9 -5.68 -18.96 15.68
CA ILE A 9 -5.44 -17.51 15.78
C ILE A 9 -4.01 -17.18 15.36
N ASN A 10 -3.01 -17.84 15.95
CA ASN A 10 -1.61 -17.60 15.62
C ASN A 10 -1.29 -17.92 14.15
N SER A 11 -1.84 -19.02 13.62
CA SER A 11 -1.65 -19.39 12.22
C SER A 11 -2.24 -18.34 11.26
N ALA A 12 -3.39 -17.75 11.60
CA ALA A 12 -3.98 -16.68 10.80
C ALA A 12 -3.11 -15.42 10.78
N PHE A 13 -2.61 -14.99 11.95
CA PHE A 13 -1.68 -13.85 12.02
C PHE A 13 -0.39 -14.10 11.24
N GLU A 14 0.17 -15.31 11.32
CA GLU A 14 1.40 -15.65 10.58
C GLU A 14 1.17 -15.65 9.06
N LYS A 15 0.04 -16.19 8.59
CA LYS A 15 -0.34 -16.13 7.17
C LYS A 15 -0.51 -14.69 6.70
N TYR A 16 -1.22 -13.87 7.48
CA TYR A 16 -1.40 -12.45 7.16
C TYR A 16 -0.06 -11.70 7.09
N TYR A 17 0.84 -11.95 8.04
CA TYR A 17 2.17 -11.38 8.03
C TYR A 17 2.94 -11.75 6.75
N LYS A 18 2.99 -13.03 6.39
CA LYS A 18 3.68 -13.51 5.18
C LYS A 18 3.10 -12.89 3.90
N GLN A 19 1.78 -12.72 3.83
CA GLN A 19 1.12 -12.10 2.67
C GLN A 19 1.42 -10.60 2.55
N ARG A 20 1.62 -9.89 3.68
CA ARG A 20 1.63 -8.41 3.70
C ARG A 20 2.98 -7.79 3.97
N TYR A 21 3.93 -8.51 4.56
CA TYR A 21 5.19 -7.94 5.03
C TYR A 21 5.97 -7.26 3.88
N ASP A 22 6.22 -7.97 2.79
CA ASP A 22 7.02 -7.45 1.68
C ASP A 22 6.35 -6.24 1.00
N LEU A 23 5.03 -6.30 0.83
CA LEU A 23 4.26 -5.17 0.29
C LEU A 23 4.34 -3.95 1.20
N ASN A 24 4.22 -4.14 2.51
CA ASN A 24 4.31 -3.06 3.49
C ASN A 24 5.72 -2.46 3.55
N VAL A 25 6.77 -3.29 3.46
CA VAL A 25 8.16 -2.82 3.41
C VAL A 25 8.40 -2.00 2.14
N ALA A 26 7.92 -2.47 0.99
CA ALA A 26 8.02 -1.73 -0.27
C ALA A 26 7.30 -0.37 -0.19
N MET A 27 6.08 -0.34 0.37
CA MET A 27 5.33 0.90 0.59
C MET A 27 6.02 1.85 1.60
N PHE A 28 6.59 1.31 2.67
CA PHE A 28 7.33 2.10 3.65
C PHE A 28 8.57 2.75 3.01
N ASN A 29 9.38 1.97 2.30
CA ASN A 29 10.57 2.48 1.62
C ASN A 29 10.21 3.48 0.52
N GLY A 30 9.17 3.19 -0.27
CA GLY A 30 8.65 4.09 -1.31
C GLY A 30 8.17 5.42 -0.72
N SER A 31 7.37 5.39 0.35
CA SER A 31 6.87 6.61 1.00
C SER A 31 7.99 7.44 1.63
N ALA A 32 8.99 6.80 2.26
CA ALA A 32 10.17 7.48 2.78
C ALA A 32 10.99 8.17 1.67
N ALA A 33 11.18 7.49 0.53
CA ALA A 33 11.85 8.06 -0.63
C ALA A 33 11.06 9.24 -1.23
N PHE A 34 9.74 9.08 -1.35
CA PHE A 34 8.87 10.14 -1.87
C PHE A 34 8.84 11.36 -0.94
N ALA A 35 8.82 11.15 0.38
CA ALA A 35 8.93 12.23 1.37
C ALA A 35 10.25 13.00 1.24
N LYS A 36 11.38 12.31 0.98
CA LYS A 36 12.65 12.97 0.68
C LYS A 36 12.61 13.75 -0.62
N ILE A 37 11.95 13.22 -1.66
CA ILE A 37 11.79 13.95 -2.92
C ILE A 37 10.98 15.24 -2.67
N LEU A 38 9.87 15.18 -1.93
CA LEU A 38 9.00 16.33 -1.67
C LEU A 38 9.59 17.37 -0.71
N ASN A 39 10.23 16.93 0.37
CA ASN A 39 10.63 17.81 1.49
C ASN A 39 12.15 17.88 1.71
N GLY A 40 12.93 17.09 0.98
CA GLY A 40 14.38 17.05 1.09
C GLY A 40 15.03 18.39 0.78
N GLN A 41 16.10 18.70 1.50
CA GLN A 41 16.81 19.97 1.37
C GLN A 41 18.12 19.84 0.58
N LYS A 42 18.58 18.61 0.29
CA LYS A 42 19.83 18.37 -0.44
C LYS A 42 19.68 18.74 -1.92
N ILE A 43 20.78 19.12 -2.55
CA ILE A 43 20.82 19.52 -3.97
C ILE A 43 20.30 18.38 -4.88
N MET A 44 20.72 17.13 -4.61
CA MET A 44 20.24 15.97 -5.35
C MET A 44 18.73 15.73 -5.19
N GLU A 45 18.18 15.94 -3.99
CA GLU A 45 16.74 15.80 -3.72
C GLU A 45 15.94 16.88 -4.46
N ARG A 46 16.47 18.11 -4.53
CA ARG A 46 15.87 19.21 -5.30
C ARG A 46 15.88 18.95 -6.81
N LEU A 47 16.97 18.38 -7.34
CA LEU A 47 17.05 17.99 -8.74
C LEU A 47 16.05 16.87 -9.06
N MET A 48 16.03 15.82 -8.22
CA MET A 48 15.09 14.71 -8.36
C MET A 48 13.64 15.19 -8.27
N ARG A 49 13.31 16.14 -7.39
CA ARG A 49 11.98 16.76 -7.33
C ARG A 49 11.59 17.41 -8.65
N ARG A 50 12.49 18.20 -9.24
CA ARG A 50 12.22 18.87 -10.52
C ARG A 50 12.02 17.86 -11.65
N LEU A 51 12.79 16.78 -11.68
CA LEU A 51 12.61 15.71 -12.66
C LEU A 51 11.29 14.96 -12.43
N VAL A 52 11.05 14.49 -11.22
CA VAL A 52 9.87 13.68 -10.87
C VAL A 52 8.58 14.48 -11.06
N LEU A 53 8.49 15.71 -10.57
CA LEU A 53 7.26 16.51 -10.65
C LEU A 53 6.97 17.05 -12.06
N ASN A 54 7.99 17.23 -12.90
CA ASN A 54 7.80 17.75 -14.27
C ASN A 54 7.72 16.64 -15.33
N VAL A 55 8.41 15.51 -15.13
CA VAL A 55 8.48 14.41 -16.11
C VAL A 55 7.39 13.36 -15.86
N ILE A 56 7.01 13.10 -14.59
CA ILE A 56 5.91 12.17 -14.34
C ILE A 56 4.60 12.83 -14.75
N SER A 57 4.03 12.32 -15.83
CA SER A 57 2.71 12.75 -16.29
C SER A 57 1.67 12.52 -15.18
N ARG A 58 0.77 13.48 -15.00
CA ARG A 58 -0.32 13.37 -14.00
C ARG A 58 -1.13 12.09 -14.16
N TRP A 59 -1.20 11.54 -15.37
CA TRP A 59 -1.86 10.26 -15.64
C TRP A 59 -1.10 9.07 -15.04
N ALA A 60 0.23 9.01 -15.21
CA ALA A 60 1.05 7.94 -14.63
C ALA A 60 0.95 7.95 -13.10
N PHE A 61 1.03 9.13 -12.48
CA PHE A 61 0.87 9.28 -11.03
C PHE A 61 -0.52 8.84 -10.55
N LYS A 62 -1.60 9.27 -11.23
CA LYS A 62 -2.96 8.83 -10.91
C LYS A 62 -3.15 7.32 -11.10
N SER A 63 -2.51 6.74 -12.11
CA SER A 63 -2.57 5.29 -12.36
C SER A 63 -1.90 4.51 -11.22
N GLN A 64 -0.72 4.96 -10.79
CA GLN A 64 -0.01 4.38 -9.67
C GLN A 64 -0.79 4.47 -8.37
N ILE A 65 -1.31 5.66 -8.03
CA ILE A 65 -2.16 5.84 -6.84
C ILE A 65 -3.38 4.93 -6.90
N ARG A 66 -4.05 4.82 -8.06
CA ARG A 66 -5.20 3.92 -8.21
C ARG A 66 -4.82 2.48 -7.88
N LYS A 67 -3.66 2.01 -8.34
CA LYS A 67 -3.16 0.68 -8.03
C LYS A 67 -2.92 0.51 -6.53
N GLU A 68 -2.28 1.47 -5.88
CA GLU A 68 -1.97 1.43 -4.45
C GLU A 68 -3.24 1.47 -3.58
N ILE A 69 -4.21 2.32 -3.90
CA ILE A 69 -5.47 2.44 -3.12
C ILE A 69 -6.51 1.38 -3.48
N SER A 70 -6.36 0.67 -4.60
CA SER A 70 -7.29 -0.39 -5.00
C SER A 70 -7.23 -1.60 -4.06
N TYR A 71 -6.13 -1.72 -3.32
CA TYR A 71 -5.98 -2.75 -2.30
C TYR A 71 -6.58 -2.30 -0.99
N ARG A 72 -7.54 -3.08 -0.49
CA ARG A 72 -8.22 -2.76 0.76
C ARG A 72 -7.36 -3.23 1.94
N PRO A 73 -6.98 -2.36 2.89
CA PRO A 73 -6.29 -2.75 4.12
C PRO A 73 -7.31 -3.34 5.11
N GLN A 74 -7.84 -4.52 4.77
CA GLN A 74 -8.75 -5.27 5.62
C GLN A 74 -8.18 -6.67 5.82
N VAL A 75 -8.32 -7.18 7.05
CA VAL A 75 -7.88 -8.50 7.45
C VAL A 75 -8.75 -9.56 6.77
N ALA A 76 -8.12 -10.55 6.11
CA ALA A 76 -8.80 -11.51 5.22
C ALA A 76 -9.90 -12.36 5.90
N TRP A 77 -9.83 -12.56 7.23
CA TRP A 77 -10.83 -13.35 7.97
C TRP A 77 -12.00 -12.55 8.55
N LEU A 78 -12.05 -11.24 8.29
CA LEU A 78 -13.17 -10.37 8.66
C LEU A 78 -14.09 -10.16 7.45
N PRO A 79 -15.42 -10.05 7.66
CA PRO A 79 -16.35 -9.79 6.57
C PRO A 79 -16.06 -8.44 5.92
N LEU A 80 -15.97 -8.42 4.58
CA LEU A 80 -15.65 -7.23 3.80
C LEU A 80 -16.58 -6.06 4.14
N THR A 81 -16.01 -4.90 4.45
CA THR A 81 -16.79 -3.67 4.69
C THR A 81 -17.50 -3.23 3.40
N LYS A 82 -18.65 -2.54 3.52
CA LYS A 82 -19.35 -1.99 2.35
C LYS A 82 -18.44 -0.99 1.61
N ASN A 83 -18.38 -1.07 0.29
CA ASN A 83 -17.71 -0.06 -0.53
C ASN A 83 -18.38 1.31 -0.32
N ARG A 84 -17.62 2.28 0.21
CA ARG A 84 -18.05 3.67 0.36
C ARG A 84 -17.47 4.61 -0.71
N GLY A 85 -16.53 4.12 -1.52
CA GLY A 85 -15.91 4.87 -2.60
C GLY A 85 -16.29 4.35 -3.98
N ASN A 86 -15.96 5.12 -5.01
CA ASN A 86 -16.27 4.82 -6.42
C ASN A 86 -15.09 4.17 -7.17
N GLY A 87 -13.97 3.92 -6.49
CA GLY A 87 -12.79 3.30 -7.10
C GLY A 87 -12.94 1.77 -7.22
N PRO A 88 -12.30 1.15 -8.22
CA PRO A 88 -12.26 -0.30 -8.33
C PRO A 88 -11.53 -0.89 -7.13
N VAL A 89 -12.12 -1.91 -6.49
CA VAL A 89 -11.54 -2.64 -5.37
C VAL A 89 -11.07 -3.99 -5.90
N LEU A 90 -9.77 -4.27 -5.75
CA LEU A 90 -9.21 -5.55 -6.16
C LEU A 90 -9.64 -6.66 -5.20
N PRO A 91 -9.74 -7.91 -5.68
CA PRO A 91 -9.96 -9.07 -4.83
C PRO A 91 -8.88 -9.15 -3.74
N GLN A 92 -9.28 -9.49 -2.52
CA GLN A 92 -8.33 -9.88 -1.49
C GLN A 92 -8.07 -11.38 -1.65
N ASP A 93 -6.81 -11.77 -1.83
CA ASP A 93 -6.43 -13.18 -1.78
C ASP A 93 -6.72 -13.72 -0.35
N PHE A 94 -7.47 -14.81 -0.26
CA PHE A 94 -7.86 -15.48 0.98
C PHE A 94 -6.93 -16.65 1.30
#